data_AF-A0A2M9MSI7-F1
#
_entry.id   AF-A0A2M9MSI7-F1
#
_cell.length_a   1.000
_cell.length_b   1.000
_cell.length_c   1.000
_cell.angle_alpha   90.00
_cell.angle_beta   90.00
_cell.angle_gamma   90.00
#
_symmetry.space_group_name_H-M   'P 1'
#
loop_
_entity.id
_entity.type
_entity.pdbx_description
1 polymer ?
#
loop_
_entity_poly.entity_id
_entity_poly.type
_entity_poly.pdbx_seq_one_letter_code
_entity_poly.pdbx_strand_id
1 'polypeptide(L)'
;MQVITLCGSTKFKAQFREVEAALTLSGHIVLSVGFFEQSDGIEITEEQERKLKELHFRKIDMSDEIFVIDVNGYIGDSTRAEIEYASCHGKRVRYYSKDQL
;
A
#
# COMPACT_ATOMS: atom_id res chain seq x y z
N MET A 1 17.72 6.29 2.60
CA MET A 1 16.39 6.59 3.18
C MET A 1 15.45 6.96 2.05
N GLN A 2 14.28 6.33 1.99
CA GLN A 2 13.19 6.62 1.04
C GLN A 2 11.88 6.69 1.81
N VAL A 3 10.92 7.43 1.29
CA VAL A 3 9.51 7.39 1.72
C VAL A 3 8.79 6.37 0.85
N ILE A 4 8.22 5.33 1.46
CA ILE A 4 7.63 4.18 0.77
C ILE A 4 6.16 4.07 1.15
N THR A 5 5.25 4.11 0.18
CA THR A 5 3.83 3.84 0.41
C THR A 5 3.53 2.36 0.23
N LEU A 6 2.83 1.74 1.19
CA LEU A 6 2.38 0.35 1.04
C LEU A 6 1.01 0.30 0.38
N CYS A 7 0.91 -0.44 -0.71
CA CYS A 7 -0.32 -0.65 -1.47
C CYS A 7 -0.71 -2.14 -1.41
N GLY A 8 -1.99 -2.46 -1.28
CA GLY A 8 -2.43 -3.86 -1.18
C GLY A 8 -3.79 -4.01 -0.52
N SER A 9 -4.35 -5.21 -0.61
CA SER A 9 -5.63 -5.50 0.05
C SER A 9 -5.46 -5.58 1.56
N THR A 10 -6.34 -4.88 2.28
CA THR A 10 -6.29 -4.75 3.73
C THR A 10 -6.57 -6.06 4.46
N LYS A 11 -7.03 -7.11 3.76
CA LYS A 11 -7.11 -8.47 4.30
C LYS A 11 -5.73 -9.06 4.63
N PHE A 12 -4.65 -8.57 4.02
CA PHE A 12 -3.27 -9.04 4.24
C PHE A 12 -2.55 -8.26 5.34
N LYS A 13 -3.27 -7.95 6.42
CA LYS A 13 -2.77 -7.15 7.55
C LYS A 13 -1.44 -7.66 8.10
N ALA A 14 -1.25 -8.98 8.19
CA ALA A 14 -0.01 -9.56 8.69
C ALA A 14 1.21 -9.17 7.82
N GLN A 15 1.08 -9.27 6.50
CA GLN A 15 2.14 -8.94 5.55
C GLN A 15 2.43 -7.44 5.50
N PHE A 16 1.40 -6.60 5.65
CA PHE A 16 1.62 -5.17 5.84
C PHE A 16 2.50 -4.90 7.07
N ARG A 17 2.19 -5.52 8.22
CA ARG A 17 2.95 -5.30 9.46
C ARG A 17 4.40 -5.83 9.37
N GLU A 18 4.59 -6.96 8.69
CA GLU A 18 5.91 -7.51 8.38
C GLU A 18 6.74 -6.51 7.55
N VAL A 19 6.19 -6.03 6.44
CA VAL A 19 6.87 -5.10 5.53
C VAL A 19 7.11 -3.74 6.19
N GLU A 20 6.15 -3.23 6.94
CA GLU A 20 6.32 -2.01 7.74
C GLU A 20 7.51 -2.13 8.68
N ALA A 21 7.61 -3.23 9.43
CA ALA A 21 8.70 -3.45 10.36
C ALA A 21 10.05 -3.56 9.63
N ALA A 22 10.13 -4.38 8.58
CA ALA A 22 11.36 -4.59 7.82
C ALA A 22 11.90 -3.30 7.18
N LEU A 23 11.03 -2.54 6.48
CA LEU A 23 11.43 -1.29 5.83
C LEU A 23 11.76 -0.19 6.84
N THR A 24 11.00 -0.10 7.93
CA THR A 24 11.27 0.88 9.00
C THR A 24 12.61 0.60 9.69
N LEU A 25 12.88 -0.67 10.04
CA LEU A 25 14.16 -1.09 10.64
C LEU A 25 15.35 -0.88 9.68
N SER A 26 15.09 -0.92 8.37
CA SER A 26 16.07 -0.60 7.33
C SER A 26 16.27 0.91 7.11
N GLY A 27 15.60 1.77 7.89
CA GLY A 27 15.79 3.22 7.86
C GLY A 27 14.97 3.95 6.78
N HIS A 28 13.84 3.38 6.37
CA HIS A 28 12.87 4.03 5.47
C HIS A 28 11.69 4.62 6.26
N ILE A 29 11.05 5.63 5.69
CA ILE A 29 9.76 6.14 6.16
C ILE A 29 8.68 5.34 5.46
N VAL A 30 7.75 4.74 6.21
CA VAL A 30 6.69 3.90 5.64
C VAL A 30 5.32 4.58 5.81
N LEU A 31 4.62 4.78 4.70
CA LEU A 31 3.25 5.27 4.65
C LEU A 31 2.31 4.09 4.37
N SER A 32 1.73 3.53 5.42
CA SER A 32 0.79 2.40 5.29
C SER A 32 -0.64 2.86 4.97
N VAL A 33 -1.55 1.91 4.79
CA VAL A 33 -3.01 2.15 4.74
C VAL A 33 -3.50 2.86 6.01
N GLY A 34 -4.65 3.55 5.92
CA GLY A 34 -5.19 4.27 7.09
C GLY A 34 -5.60 3.34 8.23
N PHE A 35 -6.26 2.25 7.88
CA PHE A 35 -6.66 1.15 8.75
C PHE A 35 -6.92 -0.09 7.87
N PHE A 36 -7.26 -1.23 8.47
CA PHE A 36 -7.51 -2.47 7.74
C PHE A 36 -8.98 -2.87 7.78
N GLU A 37 -9.82 -2.23 6.96
CA GLU A 37 -11.27 -2.47 7.00
C GLU A 37 -11.66 -3.93 6.80
N GLN A 38 -11.02 -4.64 5.87
CA GLN A 38 -11.33 -6.04 5.59
C GLN A 38 -10.86 -7.00 6.68
N SER A 39 -9.69 -6.74 7.27
CA SER A 39 -9.13 -7.61 8.33
C SER A 39 -9.75 -7.34 9.70
N ASP A 40 -10.16 -6.10 9.96
CA ASP A 40 -10.68 -5.66 11.26
C ASP A 40 -12.23 -5.61 11.28
N GLY A 41 -12.88 -5.95 10.16
CA GLY A 41 -14.35 -6.00 10.06
C GLY A 41 -15.01 -4.63 10.17
N ILE A 42 -14.33 -3.58 9.69
CA ILE A 42 -14.86 -2.21 9.73
C ILE A 42 -15.69 -2.00 8.47
N GLU A 43 -16.99 -1.78 8.63
CA GLU A 43 -17.86 -1.43 7.52
C GLU A 43 -17.66 0.04 7.12
N ILE A 44 -17.52 0.28 5.81
CA ILE A 44 -17.41 1.62 5.23
C ILE A 44 -18.42 1.77 4.10
N THR A 45 -18.90 3.00 3.89
CA THR A 45 -19.77 3.33 2.76
C THR A 45 -18.95 3.54 1.49
N GLU A 46 -19.59 3.45 0.32
CA GLU A 46 -18.94 3.76 -0.97
C GLU A 46 -18.33 5.17 -1.01
N GLU A 47 -18.98 6.14 -0.35
CA GLU A 47 -18.46 7.50 -0.25
C GLU A 47 -17.16 7.55 0.57
N GLN A 48 -17.10 6.79 1.68
CA GLN A 48 -15.90 6.67 2.50
C GLN A 48 -14.79 5.95 1.75
N GLU A 49 -15.10 4.88 1.02
CA GLU A 49 -14.14 4.16 0.17
C GLU A 49 -13.50 5.10 -0.86
N ARG A 50 -14.31 5.91 -1.56
CA ARG A 50 -13.82 6.91 -2.51
C ARG A 50 -12.89 7.94 -1.85
N LYS A 51 -13.23 8.43 -0.66
CA LYS A 51 -12.38 9.37 0.10
C LYS A 51 -11.07 8.71 0.54
N LEU A 52 -11.13 7.46 1.01
CA LEU A 52 -9.94 6.70 1.42
C LEU A 52 -8.99 6.47 0.24
N LYS A 53 -9.54 6.16 -0.94
CA LYS A 53 -8.77 6.04 -2.18
C LYS A 53 -8.03 7.34 -2.52
N GLU A 54 -8.71 8.48 -2.44
CA GLU A 54 -8.08 9.79 -2.67
C GLU A 54 -6.96 10.08 -1.67
N LEU A 55 -7.19 9.82 -0.37
CA LEU A 55 -6.17 9.95 0.66
C LEU A 55 -4.97 9.05 0.38
N HIS A 56 -5.20 7.84 -0.14
CA HIS A 56 -4.13 6.92 -0.49
C HIS A 56 -3.29 7.43 -1.68
N PHE A 57 -3.93 7.99 -2.70
CA PHE A 57 -3.20 8.66 -3.79
C PHE A 57 -2.32 9.81 -3.29
N ARG A 58 -2.76 10.58 -2.28
CA ARG A 58 -1.90 11.60 -1.65
C ARG A 58 -0.70 11.00 -0.92
N LYS A 59 -0.83 9.83 -0.32
CA LYS A 59 0.33 9.11 0.24
C LYS A 59 1.33 8.75 -0.87
N ILE A 60 0.82 8.26 -2.00
CA ILE A 60 1.65 7.95 -3.18
C ILE A 60 2.38 9.21 -3.68
N ASP A 61 1.69 10.36 -3.78
CA ASP A 61 2.30 11.63 -4.19
C ASP A 61 3.50 11.99 -3.30
N MET A 62 3.35 11.81 -1.98
CA MET A 62 4.36 12.10 -0.94
C MET A 62 5.50 11.07 -0.87
N SER A 63 5.37 9.90 -1.51
CA SER A 63 6.38 8.83 -1.48
C SER A 63 7.35 8.87 -2.65
N ASP A 64 8.55 8.32 -2.46
CA ASP A 64 9.53 8.09 -3.53
C ASP A 64 9.14 6.86 -4.37
N GLU A 65 8.59 5.84 -3.72
CA GLU A 65 8.16 4.59 -4.34
C GLU A 65 6.95 3.97 -3.64
N ILE A 66 6.30 3.02 -4.32
CA ILE A 66 5.28 2.15 -3.71
C ILE A 66 5.82 0.72 -3.57
N PHE A 67 5.37 0.04 -2.52
CA PHE A 67 5.62 -1.37 -2.29
C PHE A 67 4.27 -2.11 -2.22
N VAL A 68 4.06 -3.02 -3.17
CA VAL A 68 2.79 -3.72 -3.37
C VAL A 68 2.79 -5.05 -2.60
N ILE A 69 1.83 -5.23 -1.71
CA ILE A 69 1.60 -6.46 -0.94
C ILE A 69 0.76 -7.44 -1.77
N ASP A 70 1.40 -8.10 -2.73
CA ASP A 70 0.79 -9.05 -3.68
C ASP A 70 0.92 -10.51 -3.23
N VAL A 71 0.38 -10.84 -2.06
CA VAL A 71 0.45 -12.19 -1.47
C VAL A 71 -0.14 -13.22 -2.44
N ASN A 72 0.66 -14.22 -2.83
CA ASN A 72 0.32 -15.24 -3.83
C ASN A 72 -0.12 -14.63 -5.19
N GLY A 73 0.38 -13.44 -5.54
CA GLY A 73 0.01 -12.71 -6.76
C GLY A 73 -1.37 -12.05 -6.73
N TYR A 74 -2.02 -11.98 -5.56
CA TYR A 74 -3.31 -11.30 -5.46
C TYR A 74 -3.17 -9.78 -5.58
N ILE A 75 -3.85 -9.20 -6.56
CA ILE A 75 -3.98 -7.75 -6.74
C ILE A 75 -5.46 -7.41 -6.96
N GLY A 76 -6.06 -6.72 -6.00
CA GLY A 76 -7.44 -6.22 -6.09
C GLY A 76 -7.55 -4.95 -6.94
N ASP A 77 -8.76 -4.53 -7.25
CA ASP A 77 -9.01 -3.40 -8.15
C ASP A 77 -8.52 -2.05 -7.59
N SER A 78 -8.65 -1.80 -6.28
CA SER A 78 -8.07 -0.61 -5.65
C SER A 78 -6.55 -0.59 -5.81
N THR A 79 -5.89 -1.71 -5.46
CA THR A 79 -4.44 -1.84 -5.58
C THR A 79 -3.96 -1.69 -7.02
N ARG A 80 -4.71 -2.21 -8.01
CA ARG A 80 -4.39 -2.01 -9.42
C ARG A 80 -4.44 -0.52 -9.81
N ALA A 81 -5.48 0.19 -9.38
CA ALA A 81 -5.59 1.63 -9.62
C ALA A 81 -4.46 2.42 -8.92
N GLU A 82 -4.02 2.00 -7.74
CA GLU A 82 -2.87 2.57 -7.03
C GLU A 82 -1.55 2.36 -7.79
N ILE A 83 -1.34 1.15 -8.33
CA ILE A 83 -0.16 0.83 -9.15
C ILE A 83 -0.14 1.66 -10.44
N GLU A 84 -1.28 1.76 -11.12
CA GLU A 84 -1.43 2.58 -12.32
C GLU A 84 -1.17 4.06 -12.01
N TYR A 85 -1.77 4.58 -10.93
CA TYR A 85 -1.55 5.95 -10.48
C TYR A 85 -0.07 6.21 -10.19
N ALA A 86 0.59 5.36 -9.41
CA ALA A 86 2.01 5.48 -9.08
C ALA A 86 2.88 5.47 -10.36
N SER A 87 2.60 4.55 -11.28
CA SER A 87 3.33 4.43 -12.55
C SER A 87 3.19 5.68 -13.41
N CYS A 88 1.97 6.23 -13.52
CA CYS A 88 1.71 7.47 -14.26
C CYS A 88 2.42 8.68 -13.65
N HIS A 89 2.69 8.66 -12.33
CA HIS A 89 3.42 9.72 -11.63
C HIS A 89 4.93 9.44 -11.53
N GLY A 90 5.44 8.45 -12.27
CA GLY A 90 6.87 8.13 -12.33
C GLY A 90 7.43 7.53 -11.03
N LYS A 91 6.56 7.02 -10.15
CA LYS A 91 6.98 6.35 -8.91
C LYS A 91 7.47 4.94 -9.24
N ARG A 92 8.53 4.50 -8.56
CA ARG A 92 8.98 3.12 -8.66
C ARG A 92 7.96 2.18 -7.99
N VAL A 93 7.77 0.99 -8.57
CA VAL A 93 6.85 -0.03 -8.05
C VAL A 93 7.62 -1.29 -7.71
N ARG A 94 7.54 -1.69 -6.43
CA ARG A 94 8.12 -2.94 -5.89
C ARG A 94 7.02 -3.90 -5.45
N TYR A 95 7.33 -5.19 -5.38
CA TYR A 95 6.33 -6.23 -5.13
C TYR A 95 6.81 -7.21 -4.05
N TYR A 96 5.95 -7.50 -3.09
CA TYR A 96 6.20 -8.45 -1.99
C TYR A 96 6.58 -9.84 -2.51
N SER A 97 5.97 -10.31 -3.60
CA SER A 97 6.28 -11.62 -4.18
C SER A 97 7.67 -11.72 -4.84
N LYS A 98 8.35 -10.59 -5.08
CA LYS A 98 9.60 -10.52 -5.85
C LYS A 98 10.77 -9.92 -5.07
N ASP A 99 10.50 -9.14 -4.04
CA ASP A 99 11.51 -8.55 -3.18
C ASP A 99 11.82 -9.47 -2.00
N GLN A 100 13.11 -9.67 -1.72
CA GLN A 100 13.55 -10.16 -0.41
C GLN A 100 13.64 -8.94 0.51
N LEU A 101 12.75 -8.88 1.51
CA LEU A 101 12.69 -7.79 2.50
C LEU A 101 13.97 -7.67 3.32
#